data_AF-A0A645BFH4-F1
#
_entry.id   AF-A0A645BFH4-F1
#
_cell.length_a   1.000
_cell.length_b   1.000
_cell.length_c   1.000
_cell.angle_alpha   90.00
_cell.angle_beta   90.00
_cell.angle_gamma   90.00
#
_symmetry.space_group_name_H-M   'P 1'
#
loop_
_entity.id
_entity.type
_entity.pdbx_description
1 polymer ?
#
loop_
_entity_poly.entity_id
_entity_poly.type
_entity_poly.pdbx_seq_one_letter_code
_entity_poly.pdbx_strand_id
1 'polypeptide(L)'
;MTREGYGFIIREGFDDDIFVSARKMRHALHGDTVKVVMTSKKTNTRRIEGEVIEIIERSKKPIIGILQIAGSQAWVITESKNMPYDIRIPLESIDVKENGLKVAALVDDWPRKSDEPFGHIIDILGAPGDNNTEMHAILAEFGLPYKFEANVEKEADKISEIISLDEIKSRRDFRKVPTLTIDPADAKDFDDALSLQKLENGNWEIGVHIADVTHYVRPGSLIEKEALDRATSVYLVDRTVPMLPEKLSNKLCSLRPNEEKLCF
;
A
#
# COMPACT_ATOMS: atom_id res chain seq x y z
N MET A 1 -10.89 -1.05 16.79
CA MET A 1 -11.85 -2.01 17.36
C MET A 1 -11.05 -3.21 17.81
N THR A 2 -11.42 -3.87 18.90
CA THR A 2 -10.77 -5.07 19.40
C THR A 2 -11.63 -6.30 19.10
N ARG A 3 -11.08 -7.49 19.31
CA ARG A 3 -11.81 -8.77 19.19
C ARG A 3 -13.02 -8.87 20.14
N GLU A 4 -13.01 -8.14 21.25
CA GLU A 4 -14.16 -8.07 22.18
C GLU A 4 -15.23 -7.06 21.72
N GLY A 5 -15.03 -6.43 20.56
CA GLY A 5 -15.98 -5.54 19.91
C GLY A 5 -15.97 -4.09 20.40
N TYR A 6 -15.20 -3.74 21.43
CA TYR A 6 -15.04 -2.34 21.84
C TYR A 6 -14.01 -1.61 20.97
N GLY A 7 -14.00 -0.29 21.00
CA GLY A 7 -13.13 0.54 20.19
C GLY A 7 -12.59 1.76 20.92
N PHE A 8 -11.55 2.34 20.32
CA PHE A 8 -11.00 3.63 20.71
C PHE A 8 -11.08 4.53 19.48
N ILE A 9 -11.66 5.71 19.66
CA ILE A 9 -11.82 6.69 18.59
C ILE A 9 -10.78 7.77 18.79
N ILE A 10 -9.88 7.87 17.82
CA ILE A 10 -8.82 8.87 17.77
C ILE A 10 -9.41 10.13 17.14
N ARG A 11 -9.07 11.29 17.69
CA ARG A 11 -9.49 12.59 17.18
C ARG A 11 -8.26 13.37 16.76
N GLU A 12 -8.31 13.96 15.57
CA GLU A 12 -7.24 14.83 15.09
C GLU A 12 -7.06 16.04 16.01
N GLY A 13 -5.82 16.31 16.40
CA GLY A 13 -5.48 17.43 17.30
C GLY A 13 -5.72 17.17 18.80
N PHE A 14 -6.01 15.93 19.21
CA PHE A 14 -6.17 15.56 20.61
C PHE A 14 -5.34 14.32 20.96
N ASP A 15 -4.65 14.36 22.09
CA ASP A 15 -3.84 13.21 22.58
C ASP A 15 -4.71 12.10 23.21
N ASP A 16 -5.90 12.45 23.71
CA ASP A 16 -6.80 11.53 24.39
C ASP A 16 -7.82 10.89 23.43
N ASP A 17 -7.86 9.56 23.46
CA ASP A 17 -8.86 8.74 22.77
C ASP A 17 -10.22 8.71 23.49
N ILE A 18 -11.26 8.35 22.74
CA ILE A 18 -12.61 8.10 23.27
C ILE A 18 -12.84 6.60 23.28
N PHE A 19 -13.02 6.03 24.47
CA PHE A 19 -13.43 4.64 24.61
C PHE A 19 -14.91 4.47 24.23
N VAL A 20 -15.20 3.47 23.41
CA VAL A 20 -16.57 3.09 23.01
C VAL A 20 -16.75 1.61 23.28
N SER A 21 -17.70 1.25 24.14
CA SER A 21 -18.00 -0.16 24.43
C SER A 21 -18.67 -0.84 23.22
N ALA A 22 -18.58 -2.18 23.15
CA ALA A 22 -19.12 -2.94 22.02
C ALA A 22 -20.58 -2.62 21.68
N ARG A 23 -21.43 -2.44 22.71
CA ARG A 23 -22.85 -2.09 22.55
C ARG A 23 -23.08 -0.69 21.95
N LYS A 24 -22.11 0.20 22.09
CA LYS A 24 -22.15 1.59 21.64
C LYS A 24 -21.39 1.84 20.32
N MET A 25 -20.85 0.79 19.70
CA MET A 25 -20.14 0.88 18.41
C MET A 25 -21.10 1.05 17.22
N ARG A 26 -22.38 0.65 17.35
CA ARG A 26 -23.41 0.79 16.32
C ARG A 26 -22.94 0.35 14.91
N HIS A 27 -22.37 -0.85 14.81
CA HIS A 27 -21.86 -1.45 13.57
C HIS A 27 -20.66 -0.72 12.93
N ALA A 28 -20.02 0.21 13.62
CA ALA A 28 -18.73 0.75 13.19
C ALA A 28 -17.64 -0.32 13.31
N LEU A 29 -16.79 -0.38 12.30
CA LEU A 29 -15.67 -1.30 12.19
C LEU A 29 -14.34 -0.58 12.38
N HIS A 30 -13.26 -1.35 12.48
CA HIS A 30 -11.93 -0.78 12.53
C HIS A 30 -11.58 -0.04 11.23
N GLY A 31 -11.08 1.19 11.35
CA GLY A 31 -10.72 2.04 10.22
C GLY A 31 -11.85 2.94 9.71
N ASP A 32 -13.09 2.75 10.18
CA ASP A 32 -14.20 3.64 9.84
C ASP A 32 -13.97 5.04 10.40
N THR A 33 -14.35 6.05 9.62
CA THR A 33 -14.48 7.43 10.10
C THR A 33 -15.89 7.60 10.66
N VAL A 34 -16.01 8.00 11.93
CA VAL A 34 -17.28 7.99 12.66
C VAL A 34 -17.55 9.32 13.36
N LYS A 35 -18.84 9.61 13.53
CA LYS A 35 -19.32 10.67 14.42
C LYS A 35 -19.66 10.07 15.78
N VAL A 36 -19.12 10.68 16.84
CA VAL A 36 -19.25 10.18 18.21
C VAL A 36 -19.80 11.26 19.11
N VAL A 37 -20.74 10.90 19.98
CA VAL A 37 -21.18 11.74 21.09
C VAL A 37 -20.46 11.30 22.35
N MET A 38 -19.79 12.23 23.03
CA MET A 38 -19.17 11.97 24.33
C MET A 38 -20.27 11.83 25.40
N THR A 39 -20.25 10.70 26.11
CA THR A 39 -21.23 10.37 27.16
C THR A 39 -20.66 10.62 28.56
N SER A 40 -19.34 10.71 28.71
CA SER A 40 -18.67 11.10 29.95
C SER A 40 -17.47 12.02 29.66
N LYS A 41 -17.13 12.86 30.63
CA LYS A 41 -15.90 13.67 30.60
C LYS A 41 -14.76 12.90 31.29
N LYS A 42 -13.52 13.17 30.87
CA LYS A 42 -12.32 12.66 31.55
C LYS A 42 -12.32 13.13 33.01
N THR A 43 -12.06 12.21 33.93
CA THR A 43 -11.78 12.51 35.34
C THR A 43 -10.45 11.85 35.74
N ASN A 44 -9.91 12.15 36.92
CA ASN A 44 -8.68 11.50 37.42
C ASN A 44 -8.79 9.96 37.48
N THR A 45 -10.00 9.41 37.52
CA THR A 45 -10.26 7.97 37.65
C THR A 45 -10.91 7.34 36.42
N ARG A 46 -11.38 8.15 35.45
CA ARG A 46 -12.22 7.65 34.34
C ARG A 46 -11.80 8.26 33.00
N ARG A 47 -11.58 7.38 32.02
CA ARG A 47 -11.33 7.75 30.62
C ARG A 47 -12.58 8.37 29.99
N ILE A 48 -12.40 9.08 28.87
CA ILE A 48 -13.50 9.62 28.08
C ILE A 48 -14.28 8.45 27.47
N GLU A 49 -15.59 8.40 27.68
CA GLU A 49 -16.48 7.40 27.06
C GLU A 49 -17.40 8.07 26.03
N GLY A 50 -17.68 7.36 24.94
CA GLY A 50 -18.56 7.84 23.88
C GLY A 50 -19.50 6.78 23.32
N GLU A 51 -20.35 7.23 22.41
CA GLU A 51 -21.22 6.39 21.61
C GLU A 51 -21.13 6.83 20.14
N VAL A 52 -20.94 5.86 19.24
CA VAL A 52 -21.00 6.11 17.79
C VAL A 52 -22.44 6.43 17.45
N ILE A 53 -22.68 7.55 16.78
CA ILE A 53 -24.01 7.93 16.32
C ILE A 53 -24.19 7.75 14.81
N GLU A 54 -23.09 7.78 14.05
CA GLU A 54 -23.08 7.75 12.60
C GLU A 54 -21.70 7.30 12.10
N ILE A 55 -21.68 6.53 11.00
CA ILE A 55 -20.47 6.17 10.27
C ILE A 55 -20.43 7.09 9.05
N ILE A 56 -19.43 7.96 8.98
CA ILE A 56 -19.27 8.98 7.95
C ILE A 56 -18.65 8.36 6.69
N GLU A 57 -17.60 7.56 6.88
CA GLU A 57 -16.93 6.84 5.81
C GLU A 57 -16.53 5.45 6.29
N ARG A 58 -16.84 4.42 5.50
CA ARG A 58 -16.39 3.05 5.75
C ARG A 58 -14.92 2.90 5.40
N SER A 59 -14.20 2.11 6.19
CA SER A 59 -12.83 1.75 5.90
C SER A 59 -12.71 1.09 4.52
N LYS A 60 -11.77 1.59 3.70
CA LYS A 60 -11.38 0.95 2.44
C LYS A 60 -10.25 -0.06 2.61
N LYS A 61 -9.85 -0.35 3.86
CA LYS A 61 -8.80 -1.32 4.14
C LYS A 61 -9.37 -2.73 3.94
N PRO A 62 -8.72 -3.58 3.12
CA PRO A 62 -9.14 -4.95 2.93
C PRO A 62 -9.12 -5.73 4.25
N ILE A 63 -10.12 -6.57 4.43
CA ILE A 63 -10.19 -7.54 5.52
C ILE A 63 -9.83 -8.91 4.95
N ILE A 64 -8.85 -9.56 5.58
CA ILE A 64 -8.37 -10.87 5.16
C ILE A 64 -9.11 -11.96 5.93
N GLY A 65 -9.54 -12.99 5.21
CA GLY A 65 -10.17 -14.16 5.78
C GLY A 65 -10.20 -15.34 4.83
N ILE A 66 -10.93 -16.37 5.23
CA ILE A 66 -11.09 -17.60 4.46
C ILE A 66 -12.49 -17.64 3.83
N LEU A 67 -12.56 -17.85 2.52
CA LEU A 67 -13.81 -18.03 1.81
C LEU A 67 -14.46 -19.36 2.18
N GLN A 68 -15.68 -19.29 2.68
CA GLN A 68 -16.51 -20.44 3.00
C GLN A 68 -17.89 -20.30 2.34
N ILE A 69 -18.19 -21.21 1.43
CA ILE A 69 -19.45 -21.35 0.71
C ILE A 69 -20.19 -22.55 1.30
N ALA A 70 -21.42 -22.33 1.76
CA ALA A 70 -22.30 -23.39 2.24
C ALA A 70 -23.69 -23.25 1.61
N GLY A 71 -24.03 -24.17 0.71
CA GLY A 71 -25.30 -24.15 -0.02
C GLY A 71 -25.44 -22.88 -0.87
N SER A 72 -26.45 -22.08 -0.58
CA SER A 72 -26.75 -20.81 -1.27
C SER A 72 -26.21 -19.58 -0.53
N GLN A 73 -25.22 -19.74 0.34
CA GLN A 73 -24.66 -18.66 1.15
C GLN A 73 -23.13 -18.74 1.15
N ALA A 74 -22.47 -17.59 1.28
CA ALA A 74 -21.03 -17.50 1.38
C ALA A 74 -20.61 -16.44 2.40
N TRP A 75 -19.48 -16.71 3.04
CA TRP A 75 -18.85 -15.84 4.02
C TRP A 75 -17.35 -15.78 3.80
N VAL A 76 -16.75 -14.67 4.22
CA VAL A 76 -15.32 -14.57 4.52
C VAL A 76 -15.19 -14.67 6.03
N ILE A 77 -14.65 -15.80 6.47
CA ILE A 77 -14.39 -16.07 7.88
C ILE A 77 -13.14 -15.32 8.31
N THR A 78 -13.28 -14.43 9.28
CA THR A 78 -12.21 -13.51 9.67
C THR A 78 -11.43 -14.03 10.88
N GLU A 79 -10.10 -13.95 10.83
CA GLU A 79 -9.23 -14.25 11.97
C GLU A 79 -8.52 -12.99 12.51
N SER A 80 -8.83 -11.82 11.93
CA SER A 80 -8.19 -10.55 12.32
C SER A 80 -8.55 -10.16 13.76
N LYS A 81 -7.55 -9.70 14.51
CA LYS A 81 -7.72 -9.23 15.90
C LYS A 81 -8.65 -8.02 16.01
N ASN A 82 -8.87 -7.30 14.92
CA ASN A 82 -9.63 -6.06 14.87
C ASN A 82 -10.99 -6.20 14.16
N MET A 83 -11.34 -7.39 13.68
CA MET A 83 -12.60 -7.71 13.03
C MET A 83 -13.21 -8.95 13.69
N PRO A 84 -14.17 -8.79 14.61
CA PRO A 84 -14.76 -9.92 15.32
C PRO A 84 -15.97 -10.55 14.59
N TYR A 85 -16.25 -10.12 13.36
CA TYR A 85 -17.43 -10.53 12.59
C TYR A 85 -17.02 -11.08 11.24
N ASP A 86 -17.68 -12.15 10.81
CA ASP A 86 -17.53 -12.67 9.46
C ASP A 86 -18.28 -11.79 8.46
N ILE A 87 -17.81 -11.75 7.22
CA ILE A 87 -18.39 -10.91 6.17
C ILE A 87 -19.22 -11.79 5.26
N ARG A 88 -20.51 -11.49 5.14
CA ARG A 88 -21.39 -12.19 4.22
C ARG A 88 -21.20 -11.69 2.80
N ILE A 89 -20.95 -12.62 1.88
CA ILE A 89 -20.70 -12.32 0.47
C ILE A 89 -21.86 -12.84 -0.40
N PRO A 90 -22.44 -12.02 -1.29
CA PRO A 90 -23.38 -12.49 -2.30
C PRO A 90 -22.73 -13.54 -3.21
N LEU A 91 -23.41 -14.65 -3.46
CA LEU A 91 -22.85 -15.72 -4.30
C LEU A 91 -22.62 -15.27 -5.75
N GLU A 92 -23.42 -14.31 -6.23
CA GLU A 92 -23.33 -13.80 -7.59
C GLU A 92 -22.04 -12.99 -7.82
N SER A 93 -21.42 -12.48 -6.75
CA SER A 93 -20.16 -11.73 -6.83
C SER A 93 -18.92 -12.60 -6.64
N ILE A 94 -19.07 -13.93 -6.55
CA ILE A 94 -17.96 -14.86 -6.34
C ILE A 94 -17.66 -15.58 -7.65
N ASP A 95 -16.53 -15.23 -8.27
CA ASP A 95 -16.08 -15.85 -9.51
C ASP A 95 -15.53 -17.28 -9.31
N VAL A 96 -15.09 -17.61 -8.09
CA VAL A 96 -14.46 -18.89 -7.76
C VAL A 96 -15.29 -19.67 -6.74
N LYS A 97 -15.78 -20.86 -7.14
CA LYS A 97 -16.63 -21.72 -6.31
C LYS A 97 -15.85 -22.69 -5.41
N GLU A 98 -14.59 -22.37 -5.13
CA GLU A 98 -13.70 -23.17 -4.30
C GLU A 98 -13.69 -22.66 -2.86
N ASN A 99 -13.87 -23.57 -1.91
CA ASN A 99 -13.83 -23.28 -0.48
C ASN A 99 -12.42 -23.34 0.08
N GLY A 100 -12.20 -22.60 1.17
CA GLY A 100 -10.96 -22.65 1.93
C GLY A 100 -9.87 -21.74 1.38
N LEU A 101 -10.14 -20.99 0.30
CA LEU A 101 -9.19 -20.00 -0.22
C LEU A 101 -9.10 -18.80 0.72
N LYS A 102 -7.88 -18.29 0.90
CA LYS A 102 -7.65 -17.00 1.55
C LYS A 102 -7.97 -15.88 0.57
N VAL A 103 -8.76 -14.92 1.03
CA VAL A 103 -9.30 -13.82 0.20
C VAL A 103 -9.20 -12.49 0.93
N ALA A 104 -9.18 -11.41 0.15
CA ALA A 104 -9.30 -10.05 0.62
C ALA A 104 -10.71 -9.53 0.27
N ALA A 105 -11.42 -8.98 1.26
CA ALA A 105 -12.78 -8.48 1.09
C ALA A 105 -12.95 -7.08 1.67
N LEU A 106 -13.91 -6.33 1.13
CA LEU A 106 -14.37 -5.06 1.68
C LEU A 106 -15.78 -5.19 2.22
N VAL A 107 -16.09 -4.44 3.27
CA VAL A 107 -17.44 -4.33 3.81
C VAL A 107 -18.15 -3.19 3.11
N ASP A 108 -19.28 -3.49 2.48
CA ASP A 108 -20.11 -2.53 1.76
C ASP A 108 -21.12 -1.86 2.70
N ASP A 109 -21.84 -2.68 3.46
CA ASP A 109 -22.86 -2.20 4.39
C ASP A 109 -23.08 -3.17 5.55
N TRP A 110 -23.64 -2.67 6.65
CA TRP A 110 -24.11 -3.48 7.75
C TRP A 110 -25.50 -3.02 8.23
N PRO A 111 -26.56 -3.57 7.61
CA PRO A 111 -27.93 -3.23 7.95
C PRO A 111 -28.24 -3.49 9.43
N ARG A 112 -29.04 -2.62 10.06
CA ARG A 112 -29.37 -2.69 11.50
C ARG A 112 -30.01 -3.99 11.98
N LYS A 113 -30.66 -4.74 11.08
CA LYS A 113 -31.33 -6.02 11.39
C LYS A 113 -30.47 -7.24 11.05
N SER A 114 -29.26 -7.01 10.52
CA SER A 114 -28.34 -8.09 10.18
C SER A 114 -27.39 -8.34 11.33
N ASP A 115 -27.16 -9.61 11.64
CA ASP A 115 -26.17 -10.01 12.64
C ASP A 115 -24.73 -9.88 12.11
N GLU A 116 -24.57 -9.78 10.80
CA GLU A 116 -23.29 -9.80 10.08
C GLU A 116 -23.23 -8.69 9.00
N PRO A 117 -22.05 -8.11 8.75
CA PRO A 117 -21.82 -7.18 7.64
C PRO A 117 -21.90 -7.88 6.28
N PHE A 118 -22.31 -7.14 5.26
CA PHE A 118 -22.27 -7.55 3.86
C PHE A 118 -21.06 -6.93 3.16
N GLY A 119 -20.48 -7.66 2.22
CA GLY A 119 -19.33 -7.20 1.48
C GLY A 119 -19.13 -7.94 0.16
N HIS A 120 -18.01 -7.64 -0.49
CA HIS A 120 -17.56 -8.30 -1.70
C HIS A 120 -16.07 -8.64 -1.62
N ILE A 121 -15.67 -9.64 -2.41
CA ILE A 121 -14.26 -10.03 -2.56
C ILE A 121 -13.61 -9.09 -3.57
N ILE A 122 -12.46 -8.54 -3.21
CA ILE A 122 -11.65 -7.72 -4.11
C ILE A 122 -10.44 -8.47 -4.66
N ASP A 123 -10.00 -9.54 -3.99
CA ASP A 123 -8.89 -10.37 -4.46
C ASP A 123 -8.92 -11.78 -3.87
N ILE A 124 -8.45 -12.74 -4.65
CA ILE A 124 -8.26 -14.14 -4.22
C ILE A 124 -6.76 -14.35 -4.06
N LEU A 125 -6.32 -14.54 -2.82
CA LEU A 125 -4.89 -14.58 -2.49
C LEU A 125 -4.29 -15.96 -2.76
N GLY A 126 -5.07 -17.03 -2.50
CA GLY A 126 -4.66 -18.41 -2.77
C GLY A 126 -4.96 -19.38 -1.63
N ALA A 127 -4.24 -20.50 -1.59
CA ALA A 127 -4.42 -21.52 -0.57
C ALA A 127 -3.71 -21.11 0.76
N PRO A 128 -4.37 -21.25 1.92
CA PRO A 128 -3.73 -20.97 3.21
C PRO A 128 -2.46 -21.79 3.43
N GLY A 129 -1.43 -21.17 4.00
CA GLY A 129 -0.13 -21.80 4.26
C GLY A 129 0.85 -21.75 3.09
N ASP A 130 0.41 -21.37 1.89
CA ASP A 130 1.33 -21.02 0.80
C ASP A 130 2.04 -19.69 1.09
N ASN A 131 3.36 -19.65 0.88
CA ASN A 131 4.18 -18.48 1.23
C ASN A 131 3.72 -17.21 0.51
N ASN A 132 3.43 -17.28 -0.79
CA ASN A 132 2.96 -16.10 -1.53
C ASN A 132 1.59 -15.63 -1.01
N THR A 133 0.71 -16.58 -0.71
CA THR A 133 -0.62 -16.29 -0.17
C THR A 133 -0.54 -15.58 1.18
N GLU A 134 0.31 -16.06 2.10
CA GLU A 134 0.50 -15.44 3.41
C GLU A 134 1.15 -14.05 3.31
N MET A 135 2.11 -13.88 2.40
CA MET A 135 2.74 -12.57 2.18
C MET A 135 1.76 -11.55 1.60
N HIS A 136 0.96 -11.92 0.59
CA HIS A 136 -0.07 -11.03 0.06
C HIS A 136 -1.14 -10.69 1.09
N ALA A 137 -1.50 -11.64 1.96
CA ALA A 137 -2.42 -11.40 3.07
C ALA A 137 -1.88 -10.35 4.05
N ILE A 138 -0.61 -10.46 4.45
CA ILE A 138 0.04 -9.47 5.31
C ILE A 138 0.04 -8.10 4.63
N LEU A 139 0.49 -8.02 3.37
CA LEU A 139 0.52 -6.76 2.63
C LEU A 139 -0.86 -6.09 2.57
N ALA A 140 -1.89 -6.86 2.24
CA ALA A 140 -3.26 -6.35 2.18
C ALA A 140 -3.81 -5.93 3.56
N GLU A 141 -3.50 -6.64 4.64
CA GLU A 141 -3.89 -6.25 6.01
C GLU A 141 -3.26 -4.92 6.44
N PHE A 142 -2.02 -4.66 6.04
CA PHE A 142 -1.36 -3.37 6.26
C PHE A 142 -1.78 -2.28 5.26
N GLY A 143 -2.62 -2.60 4.28
CA GLY A 143 -3.04 -1.68 3.22
C GLY A 143 -1.91 -1.32 2.27
N LEU A 144 -0.94 -2.21 2.09
CA LEU A 144 0.18 -2.04 1.17
C LEU A 144 -0.18 -2.64 -0.19
N PRO A 145 -0.36 -1.82 -1.23
CA PRO A 145 -0.74 -2.30 -2.55
C PRO A 145 0.41 -3.08 -3.18
N TYR A 146 0.19 -4.35 -3.47
CA TYR A 146 1.22 -5.25 -3.99
C TYR A 146 1.13 -5.48 -5.51
N LYS A 147 0.09 -4.93 -6.15
CA LYS A 147 -0.10 -4.91 -7.61
C LYS A 147 -0.29 -3.46 -8.05
N PHE A 148 0.23 -3.11 -9.22
CA PHE A 148 -0.11 -1.86 -9.88
C PHE A 148 -1.40 -2.03 -10.68
N GLU A 149 -2.21 -0.98 -10.73
CA GLU A 149 -3.37 -0.94 -11.61
C GLU A 149 -2.94 -1.03 -13.09
N ALA A 150 -3.73 -1.74 -13.91
CA ALA A 150 -3.35 -2.05 -15.29
C ALA A 150 -3.16 -0.81 -16.17
N ASN A 151 -3.80 0.31 -15.84
CA ASN A 151 -3.61 1.60 -16.52
C ASN A 151 -2.28 2.27 -16.15
N VAL A 152 -1.81 2.12 -14.90
CA VAL A 152 -0.51 2.63 -14.45
C VAL A 152 0.62 1.89 -15.16
N GLU A 153 0.54 0.55 -15.22
CA GLU A 153 1.52 -0.27 -15.97
C GLU A 153 1.55 0.11 -17.45
N LYS A 154 0.38 0.25 -18.09
CA LYS A 154 0.28 0.69 -19.49
C LYS A 154 0.85 2.09 -19.72
N GLU A 155 0.79 2.97 -18.74
CA GLU A 155 1.40 4.30 -18.83
C GLU A 155 2.93 4.21 -18.76
N ALA A 156 3.46 3.44 -17.82
CA ALA A 156 4.90 3.17 -17.72
C ALA A 156 5.43 2.52 -19.00
N ASP A 157 4.68 1.56 -19.56
CA ASP A 157 5.02 0.86 -20.80
C ASP A 157 5.12 1.76 -22.04
N LYS A 158 4.48 2.93 -22.04
CA LYS A 158 4.59 3.91 -23.14
C LYS A 158 5.87 4.75 -23.09
N ILE A 159 6.55 4.80 -21.94
CA ILE A 159 7.77 5.60 -21.78
C ILE A 159 8.89 4.96 -22.61
N SER A 160 9.52 5.75 -23.48
CA SER A 160 10.62 5.28 -24.33
C SER A 160 11.85 4.92 -23.50
N GLU A 161 12.52 3.82 -23.86
CA GLU A 161 13.84 3.47 -23.31
C GLU A 161 14.98 4.24 -24.00
N ILE A 162 14.70 4.88 -25.13
CA ILE A 162 15.67 5.65 -25.91
C ILE A 162 15.70 7.09 -25.40
N ILE A 163 16.87 7.53 -24.95
CA ILE A 163 17.13 8.94 -24.58
C ILE A 163 17.25 9.78 -25.85
N SER A 164 16.50 10.88 -25.91
CA SER A 164 16.52 11.76 -27.09
C SER A 164 17.83 12.54 -27.21
N LEU A 165 18.25 12.86 -28.44
CA LEU A 165 19.45 13.66 -28.67
C LEU A 165 19.35 15.07 -28.06
N ASP A 166 18.15 15.64 -27.99
CA ASP A 166 17.95 16.97 -27.41
C ASP A 166 18.07 16.94 -25.89
N GLU A 167 17.61 15.86 -25.24
CA GLU A 167 17.85 15.62 -23.81
C GLU A 167 19.35 15.52 -23.51
N ILE A 168 20.10 14.74 -24.31
CA ILE A 168 21.56 14.61 -24.17
C ILE A 168 22.24 15.97 -24.29
N LYS A 169 21.85 16.79 -25.28
CA LYS A 169 22.46 18.12 -25.49
C LYS A 169 22.20 19.09 -24.35
N SER A 170 21.07 18.97 -23.64
CA SER A 170 20.72 19.84 -22.52
C SER A 170 21.47 19.52 -21.21
N ARG A 171 22.16 18.38 -21.14
CA ARG A 171 22.78 17.86 -19.91
C ARG A 171 24.31 17.88 -19.99
N ARG A 172 24.95 17.91 -18.82
CA ARG A 172 26.40 17.73 -18.70
C ARG A 172 26.73 16.25 -18.91
N ASP A 173 27.66 15.96 -19.82
CA ASP A 173 28.03 14.59 -20.18
C ASP A 173 29.11 14.03 -19.24
N PHE A 174 28.76 13.03 -18.44
CA PHE A 174 29.67 12.30 -17.55
C PHE A 174 30.05 10.91 -18.07
N ARG A 175 29.64 10.50 -19.29
CA ARG A 175 29.87 9.13 -19.80
C ARG A 175 31.33 8.71 -19.90
N LYS A 176 32.26 9.68 -19.95
CA LYS A 176 33.71 9.44 -19.99
C LYS A 176 34.39 9.48 -18.62
N VAL A 177 33.67 9.88 -17.57
CA VAL A 177 34.18 9.97 -16.20
C VAL A 177 33.95 8.60 -15.52
N PRO A 178 34.97 8.01 -14.88
CA PRO A 178 34.79 6.78 -14.12
C PRO A 178 33.70 6.93 -13.05
N THR A 179 32.62 6.17 -13.21
CA THR A 179 31.41 6.24 -12.39
C THR A 179 30.96 4.83 -12.03
N LEU A 180 30.53 4.61 -10.78
CA LEU A 180 30.15 3.30 -10.26
C LEU A 180 29.01 3.42 -9.24
N THR A 181 28.22 2.36 -9.10
CA THR A 181 27.23 2.18 -8.02
C THR A 181 27.81 1.21 -6.98
N ILE A 182 27.36 1.28 -5.73
CA ILE A 182 27.78 0.38 -4.65
C ILE A 182 26.55 -0.08 -3.87
N ASP A 183 26.06 -1.27 -4.19
CA ASP A 183 24.78 -1.77 -3.71
C ASP A 183 24.88 -3.22 -3.21
N PRO A 184 23.92 -3.69 -2.40
CA PRO A 184 23.77 -5.11 -2.09
C PRO A 184 23.66 -5.98 -3.35
N ALA A 185 24.11 -7.24 -3.25
CA ALA A 185 24.19 -8.15 -4.41
C ALA A 185 22.82 -8.48 -5.04
N ASP A 186 21.74 -8.30 -4.32
CA ASP A 186 20.35 -8.55 -4.71
C ASP A 186 19.58 -7.29 -5.13
N ALA A 187 20.21 -6.10 -5.04
CA ALA A 187 19.62 -4.84 -5.47
C ALA A 187 19.39 -4.80 -6.99
N LYS A 188 18.30 -4.16 -7.42
CA LYS A 188 17.91 -4.00 -8.84
C LYS A 188 17.67 -2.55 -9.25
N ASP A 189 17.43 -1.71 -8.25
CA ASP A 189 17.10 -0.30 -8.25
C ASP A 189 18.32 0.50 -7.75
N PHE A 190 19.25 0.80 -8.66
CA PHE A 190 20.44 1.59 -8.33
C PHE A 190 20.10 3.09 -8.45
N ASP A 191 19.82 3.73 -7.32
CA ASP A 191 19.35 5.12 -7.30
C ASP A 191 20.49 6.14 -7.35
N ASP A 192 21.69 5.76 -6.91
CA ASP A 192 22.86 6.64 -6.84
C ASP A 192 24.12 6.03 -7.46
N ALA A 193 24.96 6.90 -8.01
CA ALA A 193 26.29 6.55 -8.49
C ALA A 193 27.31 7.60 -8.06
N LEU A 194 28.55 7.14 -7.86
CA LEU A 194 29.68 7.97 -7.48
C LEU A 194 30.69 8.04 -8.61
N SER A 195 31.16 9.25 -8.90
CA SER A 195 32.29 9.48 -9.79
C SER A 195 33.41 10.22 -9.07
N LEU A 196 34.65 9.91 -9.43
CA LEU A 196 35.82 10.57 -8.86
C LEU A 196 36.81 10.90 -9.96
N GLN A 197 37.21 12.17 -10.07
CA GLN A 197 38.27 12.59 -10.99
C GLN A 197 39.18 13.66 -10.37
N LYS A 198 40.46 13.63 -10.74
CA LYS A 198 41.42 14.64 -10.32
C LYS A 198 41.44 15.78 -11.35
N LEU A 199 41.28 17.00 -10.87
CA LEU A 199 41.30 18.21 -11.68
C LEU A 199 42.75 18.68 -11.93
N GLU A 200 42.94 19.52 -12.95
CA GLU A 200 44.25 20.08 -13.32
C GLU A 200 44.91 20.87 -12.18
N ASN A 201 44.11 21.52 -11.34
CA ASN A 201 44.58 22.26 -10.16
C ASN A 201 45.00 21.36 -8.98
N GLY A 202 44.93 20.03 -9.15
CA GLY A 202 45.30 19.05 -8.13
C GLY A 202 44.17 18.66 -7.16
N ASN A 203 43.02 19.34 -7.20
CA ASN A 203 41.85 19.00 -6.40
C ASN A 203 41.15 17.76 -6.94
N TRP A 204 40.33 17.14 -6.10
CA TRP A 204 39.42 16.06 -6.51
C TRP A 204 38.01 16.62 -6.72
N GLU A 205 37.38 16.25 -7.83
CA GLU A 205 35.96 16.41 -8.06
C GLU A 205 35.27 15.08 -7.72
N ILE A 206 34.33 15.13 -6.79
CA ILE A 206 33.45 14.02 -6.44
C ILE A 206 32.08 14.35 -7.02
N GLY A 207 31.54 13.45 -7.83
CA GLY A 207 30.17 13.53 -8.34
C GLY A 207 29.30 12.52 -7.61
N VAL A 208 28.14 12.97 -7.14
CA VAL A 208 27.05 12.13 -6.68
C VAL A 208 25.94 12.30 -7.70
N HIS A 209 25.62 11.22 -8.41
CA HIS A 209 24.66 11.21 -9.50
C HIS A 209 23.42 10.48 -9.03
N ILE A 210 22.29 11.15 -8.98
CA ILE A 210 21.02 10.52 -8.56
C ILE A 210 20.17 10.24 -9.79
N ALA A 211 19.53 9.07 -9.84
CA ALA A 211 18.59 8.71 -10.90
C ALA A 211 17.56 9.82 -11.12
N ASP A 212 17.42 10.30 -12.37
CA ASP A 212 16.47 11.38 -12.67
C ASP A 212 15.05 10.85 -12.86
N VAL A 213 14.44 10.42 -11.75
CA VAL A 213 13.06 9.93 -11.69
C VAL A 213 12.08 10.98 -12.22
N THR A 214 12.35 12.27 -11.98
CA THR A 214 11.47 13.38 -12.37
C THR A 214 11.40 13.61 -13.88
N HIS A 215 12.38 13.11 -14.64
CA HIS A 215 12.29 13.07 -16.09
C HIS A 215 11.18 12.12 -16.57
N TYR A 216 10.95 11.01 -15.86
CA TYR A 216 10.00 9.98 -16.26
C TYR A 216 8.65 10.11 -15.56
N VAL A 217 8.63 10.52 -14.30
CA VAL A 217 7.41 10.70 -13.51
C VAL A 217 7.03 12.18 -13.54
N ARG A 218 5.98 12.51 -14.30
CA ARG A 218 5.56 13.90 -14.53
C ARG A 218 4.39 14.31 -13.62
N PRO A 219 4.31 15.59 -13.22
CA PRO A 219 3.18 16.08 -12.46
C PRO A 219 1.83 15.84 -13.14
N GLY A 220 0.86 15.34 -12.38
CA GLY A 220 -0.49 14.99 -12.82
C GLY A 220 -0.61 13.64 -13.54
N SER A 221 0.49 12.88 -13.68
CA SER A 221 0.49 11.55 -14.32
C SER A 221 -0.16 10.49 -13.42
N LEU A 222 -0.60 9.36 -14.00
CA LEU A 222 -1.13 8.25 -13.19
C LEU A 222 -0.02 7.64 -12.33
N ILE A 223 1.21 7.62 -12.87
CA ILE A 223 2.38 7.12 -12.17
C ILE A 223 2.71 7.99 -10.95
N GLU A 224 2.63 9.32 -11.07
CA GLU A 224 2.82 10.22 -9.92
C GLU A 224 1.77 9.96 -8.85
N LYS A 225 0.49 9.88 -9.23
CA LYS A 225 -0.60 9.63 -8.29
C LYS A 225 -0.41 8.32 -7.54
N GLU A 226 -0.01 7.26 -8.23
CA GLU A 226 0.29 5.95 -7.63
C GLU A 226 1.50 6.03 -6.70
N ALA A 227 2.58 6.70 -7.13
CA ALA A 227 3.78 6.87 -6.32
C ALA A 227 3.49 7.64 -5.02
N LEU A 228 2.63 8.66 -5.08
CA LEU A 228 2.16 9.41 -3.92
C LEU A 228 1.33 8.55 -2.96
N ASP A 229 0.46 7.70 -3.49
CA ASP A 229 -0.36 6.78 -2.68
C ASP A 229 0.50 5.73 -1.97
N ARG A 230 1.48 5.15 -2.68
CA ARG A 230 2.44 4.20 -2.12
C ARG A 230 3.42 4.83 -1.15
N ALA A 231 3.80 6.08 -1.41
CA ALA A 231 4.77 6.91 -0.68
C ALA A 231 6.22 6.38 -0.61
N THR A 232 6.44 5.08 -0.47
CA THR A 232 7.76 4.45 -0.37
C THR A 232 7.71 3.02 -0.90
N SER A 233 8.86 2.51 -1.35
CA SER A 233 9.05 1.06 -1.51
C SER A 233 9.07 0.39 -0.14
N VAL A 234 8.51 -0.82 -0.03
CA VAL A 234 8.53 -1.64 1.19
C VAL A 234 9.35 -2.89 0.93
N TYR A 235 10.42 -3.07 1.69
CA TYR A 235 11.32 -4.23 1.59
C TYR A 235 10.93 -5.27 2.64
N LEU A 236 10.50 -6.44 2.16
CA LEU A 236 10.22 -7.61 2.96
C LEU A 236 11.41 -8.57 2.89
N VAL A 237 11.37 -9.62 3.72
CA VAL A 237 12.47 -10.60 3.77
C VAL A 237 12.70 -11.31 2.44
N ASP A 238 11.64 -11.56 1.67
CA ASP A 238 11.70 -12.34 0.42
C ASP A 238 11.43 -11.52 -0.85
N ARG A 239 10.93 -10.28 -0.75
CA ARG A 239 10.53 -9.46 -1.89
C ARG A 239 10.50 -7.97 -1.57
N THR A 240 10.39 -7.16 -2.61
CA THR A 240 10.15 -5.72 -2.52
C THR A 240 8.79 -5.39 -3.10
N VAL A 241 8.03 -4.53 -2.43
CA VAL A 241 6.85 -3.85 -2.99
C VAL A 241 7.34 -2.48 -3.47
N PRO A 242 7.52 -2.27 -4.78
CA PRO A 242 8.13 -1.05 -5.27
C PRO A 242 7.13 0.11 -5.29
N MET A 243 7.65 1.32 -5.10
CA MET A 243 6.89 2.58 -5.24
C MET A 243 6.51 2.87 -6.70
N LEU A 244 7.37 2.48 -7.64
CA LEU A 244 7.20 2.71 -9.07
C LEU A 244 7.10 1.37 -9.82
N PRO A 245 6.40 1.33 -10.98
CA PRO A 245 6.40 0.16 -11.85
C PRO A 245 7.82 -0.31 -12.18
N GLU A 246 8.03 -1.62 -12.31
CA GLU A 246 9.38 -2.21 -12.48
C GLU A 246 10.11 -1.66 -13.71
N LYS A 247 9.38 -1.29 -14.77
CA LYS A 247 9.97 -0.65 -15.94
C LYS A 247 10.67 0.67 -15.61
N LEU A 248 10.15 1.42 -14.64
CA LEU A 248 10.80 2.62 -14.15
C LEU A 248 11.90 2.30 -13.15
N SER A 249 11.57 1.62 -12.05
CA SER A 249 12.50 1.38 -10.95
C SER A 249 13.73 0.57 -11.38
N ASN A 250 13.53 -0.56 -12.06
CA ASN A 250 14.58 -1.54 -12.33
C ASN A 250 15.25 -1.35 -13.70
N LYS A 251 14.71 -0.46 -14.55
CA LYS A 251 15.27 -0.20 -15.89
C LYS A 251 15.60 1.27 -16.11
N LEU A 252 14.59 2.12 -16.27
CA LEU A 252 14.80 3.49 -16.75
C LEU A 252 15.54 4.37 -15.73
N CYS A 253 15.16 4.27 -14.45
CA CYS A 253 15.75 5.04 -13.37
C CYS A 253 17.01 4.36 -12.80
N SER A 254 17.03 3.03 -12.71
CA SER A 254 18.19 2.29 -12.20
C SER A 254 19.46 2.58 -13.03
N LEU A 255 20.51 3.04 -12.35
CA LEU A 255 21.82 3.40 -12.89
C LEU A 255 22.66 2.17 -13.27
N ARG A 256 22.10 1.31 -14.12
CA ARG A 256 22.67 0.04 -14.54
C ARG A 256 24.02 0.20 -15.26
N PRO A 257 24.95 -0.76 -15.07
CA PRO A 257 26.28 -0.68 -15.64
C PRO A 257 26.25 -0.76 -17.17
N ASN A 258 27.11 0.03 -17.81
CA ASN A 258 27.32 0.06 -19.26
C ASN A 258 26.09 0.49 -20.08
N GLU A 259 25.18 1.26 -19.48
CA GLU A 259 24.03 1.86 -20.15
C GLU A 259 24.06 3.39 -19.99
N GLU A 260 23.52 4.11 -20.96
CA GLU A 260 23.29 5.54 -20.83
C GLU A 260 22.08 5.80 -19.93
N LYS A 261 22.25 6.63 -18.90
CA LYS A 261 21.23 6.93 -17.91
C LYS A 261 21.12 8.43 -17.68
N LEU A 262 19.92 8.89 -17.38
CA LEU A 262 19.65 10.27 -16.99
C LEU A 262 19.80 10.38 -15.48
N CYS A 263 20.63 11.33 -15.04
CA CYS A 263 20.87 11.63 -13.64
C CYS A 263 20.79 13.14 -13.38
N PHE A 264 20.63 13.48 -12.09
CA PHE A 264 20.75 14.82 -11.52
C PHE A 264 22.12 15.00 -10.87
#